data_AF-D3B5H7-F1
#
_entry.id   AF-D3B5H7-F1
#
_cell.length_a   1.000
_cell.length_b   1.000
_cell.length_c   1.000
_cell.angle_alpha   90.00
_cell.angle_beta   90.00
_cell.angle_gamma   90.00
#
_symmetry.space_group_name_H-M   'P 1'
#
loop_
_entity.id
_entity.type
_entity.pdbx_description
1 polymer ?
#
loop_
_entity_poly.entity_id
_entity_poly.type
_entity_poly.pdbx_seq_one_letter_code
_entity_poly.pdbx_strand_id
1 'polypeptide(L)'
;MTIIMMMMMIVIRNLPIDQSIFYITDLHFNSYKRHFEHSRVVRSVSDQQSTIYITGSSPEDTKDFKRLLNNQSILSDNMINYDDINDETEINESITTVRFSEGFNQSLDKLMSIISYSNVTKLFFAFSFNQPLIPGCFVDSKIDSINFGRSFNQPLPPDCLPASLTSLVLGGSFNQPLQPNSLPNSLTHLDLGAKYSQPLQVNTLPPRLKHLFLGGSYHLPIEKGVIPATVESLKNLPIQSLENVPTTVKKISFSISHSNHRLKLSDFPTTITKVDFRHCFTLQECGALPATVRKLKLGSFSQPLKIDTIPPAVEYLELAYKHSEPLEPNILPTSIKTLNLRYQLNQPLAKGCIPSSVESLKLNCIYPDQIRPGVIPNSVKHLHLKDTDGLSVGSIPPSVNILSFSRFSGKLENGVIPDTVQQLIIPIDYFNIYKINALPKAIRNIRIQDAQIEIFYHDLRRLENDRYLILGINHSLVKQMLNVNPTKRPSTNDIFENEFIKEI
;
A
#
# COMPACT_ATOMS: atom_id res chain seq x y z
N MET A 1 35.38 -37.70 -28.18
CA MET A 1 36.18 -36.57 -27.72
C MET A 1 35.57 -36.02 -26.44
N THR A 2 36.37 -36.04 -25.37
CA THR A 2 36.25 -35.18 -24.19
C THR A 2 34.96 -35.23 -23.39
N ILE A 3 34.71 -36.42 -22.84
CA ILE A 3 34.26 -36.56 -21.45
C ILE A 3 35.52 -36.29 -20.59
N ILE A 4 35.56 -35.11 -19.98
CA ILE A 4 36.47 -34.73 -18.89
C ILE A 4 35.54 -34.39 -17.72
N MET A 5 35.06 -35.38 -16.96
CA MET A 5 35.65 -35.82 -15.68
C MET A 5 37.16 -35.57 -15.53
N MET A 6 37.56 -35.09 -14.34
CA MET A 6 38.92 -34.68 -13.92
C MET A 6 39.37 -33.32 -14.48
N MET A 7 39.33 -32.20 -13.75
CA MET A 7 39.91 -32.00 -12.42
C MET A 7 39.08 -31.00 -11.61
N MET A 8 38.17 -31.55 -10.82
CA MET A 8 37.77 -30.98 -9.54
C MET A 8 38.51 -31.81 -8.48
N MET A 9 39.60 -31.27 -7.94
CA MET A 9 40.23 -31.67 -6.68
C MET A 9 41.27 -30.59 -6.41
N ILE A 10 41.08 -29.73 -5.40
CA ILE A 10 41.67 -29.96 -4.08
C ILE A 10 40.98 -29.01 -3.07
N VAL A 11 40.39 -29.64 -2.05
CA VAL A 11 40.30 -29.20 -0.64
C VAL A 11 39.20 -28.20 -0.27
N ILE A 12 38.08 -28.81 0.14
CA ILE A 12 37.35 -28.48 1.37
C ILE A 12 38.34 -28.39 2.53
N ARG A 13 38.39 -27.27 3.27
CA ARG A 13 38.57 -27.28 4.75
C ARG A 13 38.41 -25.89 5.38
N ASN A 14 37.65 -25.88 6.48
CA ASN A 14 37.59 -24.90 7.57
C ASN A 14 36.55 -23.77 7.46
N LEU A 15 35.27 -24.15 7.57
CA LEU A 15 34.31 -23.36 8.34
C LEU A 15 34.19 -23.98 9.74
N PRO A 16 34.43 -23.22 10.82
CA PRO A 16 33.88 -23.55 12.12
C PRO A 16 32.38 -23.32 12.07
N ILE A 17 31.65 -24.42 12.19
CA ILE A 17 30.27 -24.49 12.64
C ILE A 17 30.29 -23.98 14.09
N ASP A 18 29.58 -22.88 14.37
CA ASP A 18 28.82 -22.67 15.60
C ASP A 18 28.30 -21.23 15.65
N GLN A 19 27.07 -21.05 15.14
CA GLN A 19 25.99 -20.33 15.82
C GLN A 19 24.71 -20.47 14.98
N SER A 20 23.92 -21.43 15.43
CA SER A 20 22.65 -21.91 14.88
C SER A 20 21.59 -20.83 14.68
N ILE A 21 21.20 -20.60 13.43
CA ILE A 21 19.87 -20.78 12.78
C ILE A 21 18.56 -20.37 13.52
N PHE A 22 18.52 -19.97 14.79
CA PHE A 22 17.24 -19.87 15.53
C PHE A 22 16.68 -18.47 15.86
N TYR A 23 17.15 -17.38 15.24
CA TYR A 23 16.52 -16.05 15.41
C TYR A 23 16.32 -15.26 14.11
N ILE A 24 16.03 -15.95 13.00
CA ILE A 24 15.66 -15.31 11.73
C ILE A 24 14.23 -15.71 11.35
N THR A 25 13.29 -15.24 12.14
CA THR A 25 11.89 -15.08 11.74
C THR A 25 11.50 -13.66 12.11
N ASP A 26 11.73 -12.71 11.19
CA ASP A 26 10.66 -11.83 10.73
C ASP A 26 11.18 -10.77 9.73
N LEU A 27 10.47 -10.72 8.59
CA LEU A 27 10.41 -9.69 7.54
C LEU A 27 11.37 -9.82 6.33
N HIS A 28 10.76 -10.38 5.25
CA HIS A 28 10.88 -9.96 3.84
C HIS A 28 12.19 -10.17 3.05
N PHE A 29 12.80 -11.36 3.09
CA PHE A 29 13.91 -11.67 2.15
C PHE A 29 13.84 -13.03 1.43
N ASN A 30 12.77 -13.81 1.58
CA ASN A 30 12.66 -15.11 0.91
C ASN A 30 12.59 -15.04 -0.64
N SER A 31 12.16 -13.90 -1.22
CA SER A 31 12.25 -13.67 -2.67
C SER A 31 13.70 -13.47 -3.16
N TYR A 32 14.55 -12.91 -2.30
CA TYR A 32 15.94 -12.57 -2.65
C TYR A 32 16.90 -13.75 -2.48
N LYS A 33 16.59 -14.77 -1.64
CA LYS A 33 17.47 -15.94 -1.47
C LYS A 33 17.67 -16.73 -2.78
N ARG A 34 16.62 -16.89 -3.60
CA ARG A 34 16.71 -17.50 -4.95
C ARG A 34 17.53 -16.67 -5.94
N HIS A 35 17.53 -15.34 -5.78
CA HIS A 35 18.36 -14.43 -6.58
C HIS A 35 19.82 -14.41 -6.11
N PHE A 36 20.06 -14.63 -4.81
CA PHE A 36 21.38 -14.65 -4.19
C PHE A 36 22.18 -15.90 -4.57
N GLU A 37 21.52 -17.05 -4.71
CA GLU A 37 22.16 -18.33 -5.07
C GLU A 37 22.58 -18.43 -6.56
N HIS A 38 22.14 -17.49 -7.41
CA HIS A 38 22.50 -17.45 -8.85
C HIS A 38 23.38 -16.26 -9.27
N SER A 39 23.71 -15.36 -8.35
CA SER A 39 24.56 -14.20 -8.64
C SER A 39 26.05 -14.56 -8.48
N ARG A 40 26.68 -14.99 -9.58
CA ARG A 40 28.15 -14.89 -9.72
C ARG A 40 28.47 -13.48 -10.16
N VAL A 41 29.02 -12.68 -9.23
CA VAL A 41 29.81 -11.44 -9.39
C VAL A 41 29.31 -10.33 -8.46
N VAL A 42 30.10 -10.07 -7.43
CA VAL A 42 30.02 -8.95 -6.49
C VAL A 42 31.08 -7.93 -6.92
N ARG A 43 30.73 -6.64 -7.03
CA ARG A 43 31.74 -5.57 -7.20
C ARG A 43 31.97 -4.84 -5.87
N SER A 44 33.17 -4.97 -5.33
CA SER A 44 33.68 -4.11 -4.27
C SER A 44 34.23 -2.82 -4.89
N VAL A 45 33.87 -1.66 -4.34
CA VAL A 45 34.66 -0.44 -4.49
C VAL A 45 35.33 -0.19 -3.15
N SER A 46 36.66 -0.18 -3.12
CA SER A 46 37.45 0.29 -2.00
C SER A 46 38.87 0.54 -2.49
N ASP A 47 39.37 1.74 -2.23
CA ASP A 47 40.69 2.00 -1.65
C ASP A 47 40.48 3.26 -0.79
N GLN A 48 40.10 3.24 0.50
CA GLN A 48 40.33 2.28 1.57
C GLN A 48 39.06 2.03 2.42
N GLN A 49 38.79 0.73 2.63
CA GLN A 49 37.92 0.09 3.64
C GLN A 49 36.38 0.22 3.53
N SER A 50 35.84 -0.37 2.43
CA SER A 50 34.57 -1.14 2.28
C SER A 50 33.19 -0.45 2.48
N THR A 51 32.19 -0.65 1.58
CA THR A 51 30.87 -1.30 1.83
C THR A 51 30.03 -1.44 0.55
N ILE A 52 29.19 -2.48 0.47
CA ILE A 52 28.76 -3.07 -0.80
C ILE A 52 27.40 -2.57 -1.30
N TYR A 53 27.40 -2.17 -2.58
CA TYR A 53 26.30 -2.11 -3.53
C TYR A 53 26.36 -3.37 -4.40
N ILE A 54 25.24 -3.96 -4.81
CA ILE A 54 25.31 -5.02 -5.83
C ILE A 54 24.93 -4.45 -7.19
N THR A 55 25.99 -4.16 -7.96
CA THR A 55 25.96 -3.90 -9.40
C THR A 55 26.65 -5.08 -10.10
N GLY A 56 26.18 -5.46 -11.29
CA GLY A 56 26.77 -6.56 -12.03
C GLY A 56 26.02 -6.89 -13.31
N SER A 57 26.12 -6.03 -14.33
CA SER A 57 25.94 -6.41 -15.73
C SER A 57 26.54 -5.32 -16.64
N SER A 58 27.26 -5.71 -17.69
CA SER A 58 27.81 -4.81 -18.71
C SER A 58 26.68 -4.01 -19.41
N PRO A 59 26.98 -2.95 -20.18
CA PRO A 59 25.96 -2.27 -20.99
C PRO A 59 25.18 -3.21 -21.92
N GLU A 60 25.80 -4.32 -22.35
CA GLU A 60 25.16 -5.37 -23.14
C GLU A 60 24.23 -6.23 -22.28
N ASP A 61 24.65 -6.62 -21.08
CA ASP A 61 23.79 -7.34 -20.13
C ASP A 61 22.65 -6.44 -19.58
N THR A 62 22.84 -5.12 -19.55
CA THR A 62 21.79 -4.15 -19.24
C THR A 62 20.76 -4.07 -20.38
N LYS A 63 21.20 -4.37 -21.61
CA LYS A 63 20.33 -4.47 -22.78
C LYS A 63 19.52 -5.75 -22.74
N ASP A 64 20.12 -6.88 -22.34
CA ASP A 64 19.42 -8.15 -22.13
C ASP A 64 18.53 -8.15 -20.88
N PHE A 65 18.94 -7.49 -19.79
CA PHE A 65 18.10 -7.28 -18.61
C PHE A 65 16.95 -6.31 -18.90
N LYS A 66 17.16 -5.27 -19.72
CA LYS A 66 16.07 -4.44 -20.27
C LYS A 66 15.22 -5.20 -21.29
N ARG A 67 15.75 -6.19 -22.01
CA ARG A 67 14.98 -7.10 -22.88
C ARG A 67 14.12 -8.05 -22.06
N LEU A 68 14.65 -8.56 -20.93
CA LEU A 68 13.95 -9.36 -19.92
C LEU A 68 12.91 -8.55 -19.13
N LEU A 69 13.14 -7.26 -18.87
CA LEU A 69 12.18 -6.35 -18.23
C LEU A 69 11.13 -5.77 -19.20
N ASN A 70 11.51 -5.52 -20.46
CA ASN A 70 10.58 -5.09 -21.51
C ASN A 70 9.74 -6.25 -22.04
N ASN A 71 10.20 -7.49 -21.90
CA ASN A 71 9.31 -8.63 -21.75
C ASN A 71 8.67 -8.53 -20.35
N GLN A 72 7.60 -7.73 -20.23
CA GLN A 72 6.82 -7.61 -19.00
C GLN A 72 6.16 -8.94 -18.55
N SER A 73 6.43 -10.07 -19.23
CA SER A 73 5.98 -11.41 -18.90
C SER A 73 6.69 -12.05 -17.68
N ILE A 74 7.78 -11.47 -17.16
CA ILE A 74 8.54 -12.08 -16.05
C ILE A 74 7.96 -11.73 -14.65
N LEU A 75 6.94 -10.87 -14.56
CA LEU A 75 6.40 -10.45 -13.26
C LEU A 75 5.26 -11.30 -12.68
N SER A 76 4.97 -12.46 -13.29
CA SER A 76 4.09 -13.47 -12.68
C SER A 76 4.05 -14.71 -13.57
N ASP A 77 4.58 -15.84 -13.08
CA ASP A 77 4.64 -17.13 -13.80
C ASP A 77 3.26 -17.65 -14.29
N ASN A 78 2.15 -16.96 -13.96
CA ASN A 78 0.78 -17.32 -14.27
C ASN A 78 0.00 -16.22 -15.04
N MET A 79 0.67 -15.23 -15.64
CA MET A 79 -0.02 -14.17 -16.41
C MET A 79 0.60 -13.94 -17.80
N ILE A 80 -0.24 -13.58 -18.76
CA ILE A 80 0.15 -13.21 -20.13
C ILE A 80 -0.51 -11.87 -20.54
N ASN A 81 0.18 -11.03 -21.31
CA ASN A 81 -0.45 -9.86 -21.92
C ASN A 81 -1.13 -10.28 -23.24
N TYR A 82 -2.33 -9.78 -23.49
CA TYR A 82 -3.08 -10.09 -24.71
C TYR A 82 -2.34 -9.68 -25.99
N ASP A 83 -1.60 -8.57 -25.96
CA ASP A 83 -0.84 -8.08 -27.11
C ASP A 83 0.29 -9.05 -27.52
N ASP A 84 0.68 -9.97 -26.63
CA ASP A 84 1.66 -11.02 -26.89
C ASP A 84 1.00 -12.29 -27.48
N ILE A 85 -0.33 -12.34 -27.58
CA ILE A 85 -1.10 -13.48 -28.11
C ILE A 85 -1.35 -13.29 -29.61
N ASN A 86 -0.84 -14.23 -30.41
CA ASN A 86 -1.09 -14.39 -31.84
C ASN A 86 -1.75 -15.76 -32.15
N ASP A 87 -2.04 -16.03 -33.42
CA ASP A 87 -2.72 -17.26 -33.86
C ASP A 87 -1.93 -18.55 -33.58
N GLU A 88 -0.62 -18.44 -33.33
CA GLU A 88 0.28 -19.56 -33.03
C GLU A 88 0.60 -19.65 -31.52
N THR A 89 0.01 -18.79 -30.69
CA THR A 89 0.33 -18.72 -29.26
C THR A 89 -0.34 -19.83 -28.48
N GLU A 90 0.43 -20.81 -28.07
CA GLU A 90 0.02 -21.83 -27.10
C GLU A 90 0.07 -21.24 -25.67
N ILE A 91 -1.08 -21.11 -25.02
CA ILE A 91 -1.15 -20.62 -23.63
C ILE A 91 -0.72 -21.76 -22.70
N ASN A 92 0.44 -21.59 -22.07
CA ASN A 92 0.95 -22.55 -21.09
C ASN A 92 -0.05 -22.81 -19.96
N GLU A 93 -0.14 -24.05 -19.49
CA GLU A 93 -1.06 -24.47 -18.42
C GLU A 93 -0.88 -23.72 -17.09
N SER A 94 0.28 -23.11 -16.82
CA SER A 94 0.51 -22.26 -15.65
C SER A 94 -0.23 -20.93 -15.72
N ILE A 95 -0.59 -20.47 -16.92
CA ILE A 95 -1.23 -19.17 -17.13
C ILE A 95 -2.69 -19.23 -16.69
N THR A 96 -3.01 -18.45 -15.67
CA THR A 96 -4.36 -18.32 -15.13
C THR A 96 -4.98 -16.95 -15.37
N THR A 97 -4.19 -15.96 -15.80
CA THR A 97 -4.64 -14.58 -15.97
C THR A 97 -4.22 -14.01 -17.31
N VAL A 98 -5.15 -13.35 -18.00
CA VAL A 98 -4.86 -12.54 -19.19
C VAL A 98 -5.02 -11.06 -18.85
N ARG A 99 -4.02 -10.25 -19.20
CA ARG A 99 -4.05 -8.79 -19.07
C ARG A 99 -4.12 -8.14 -20.44
N PHE A 100 -5.07 -7.26 -20.65
CA PHE A 100 -5.16 -6.46 -21.87
C PHE A 100 -4.41 -5.14 -21.71
N SER A 101 -3.82 -4.66 -22.80
CA SER A 101 -3.10 -3.38 -22.83
C SER A 101 -4.03 -2.18 -22.70
N GLU A 102 -3.43 -1.02 -22.39
CA GLU A 102 -4.17 0.20 -22.12
C GLU A 102 -5.06 0.64 -23.29
N GLY A 103 -4.64 0.38 -24.53
CA GLY A 103 -5.35 0.75 -25.75
C GLY A 103 -6.27 -0.35 -26.30
N PHE A 104 -6.32 -1.53 -25.69
CA PHE A 104 -7.12 -2.64 -26.21
C PHE A 104 -8.62 -2.30 -26.19
N ASN A 105 -9.25 -2.33 -27.37
CA ASN A 105 -10.68 -2.07 -27.55
C ASN A 105 -11.25 -2.84 -28.75
N GLN A 106 -10.80 -4.07 -28.95
CA GLN A 106 -11.26 -4.95 -30.02
C GLN A 106 -12.23 -6.02 -29.48
N SER A 107 -12.90 -6.77 -30.37
CA SER A 107 -13.77 -7.88 -29.96
C SER A 107 -13.00 -8.95 -29.18
N LEU A 108 -13.69 -9.67 -28.29
CA LEU A 108 -13.13 -10.78 -27.52
C LEU A 108 -13.20 -12.12 -28.25
N ASP A 109 -13.90 -12.23 -29.39
CA ASP A 109 -14.17 -13.51 -30.05
C ASP A 109 -12.91 -14.34 -30.31
N LYS A 110 -11.85 -13.69 -30.81
CA LYS A 110 -10.55 -14.33 -31.05
C LYS A 110 -9.90 -14.82 -29.77
N LEU A 111 -9.99 -14.08 -28.67
CA LEU A 111 -9.45 -14.54 -27.39
C LEU A 111 -10.24 -15.74 -26.88
N MET A 112 -11.57 -15.68 -26.98
CA MET A 112 -12.45 -16.69 -26.41
C MET A 112 -12.20 -18.06 -27.03
N SER A 113 -11.94 -18.13 -28.34
CA SER A 113 -11.56 -19.40 -28.98
C SER A 113 -10.25 -19.99 -28.46
N ILE A 114 -9.30 -19.14 -28.05
CA ILE A 114 -8.00 -19.57 -27.51
C ILE A 114 -8.14 -20.02 -26.06
N ILE A 115 -8.83 -19.25 -25.22
CA ILE A 115 -8.84 -19.51 -23.76
C ILE A 115 -9.80 -20.61 -23.32
N SER A 116 -10.80 -21.00 -24.13
CA SER A 116 -11.76 -22.06 -23.76
C SER A 116 -11.09 -23.41 -23.44
N TYR A 117 -9.88 -23.65 -23.96
CA TYR A 117 -9.10 -24.88 -23.70
C TYR A 117 -7.97 -24.68 -22.68
N SER A 118 -7.90 -23.52 -22.03
CA SER A 118 -6.80 -23.15 -21.14
C SER A 118 -7.17 -23.26 -19.64
N ASN A 119 -6.23 -22.87 -18.77
CA ASN A 119 -6.43 -22.68 -17.33
C ASN A 119 -6.70 -21.22 -16.95
N VAL A 120 -6.98 -20.36 -17.93
CA VAL A 120 -7.32 -18.95 -17.67
C VAL A 120 -8.63 -18.86 -16.90
N THR A 121 -8.55 -18.24 -15.74
CA THR A 121 -9.68 -17.97 -14.83
C THR A 121 -9.92 -16.47 -14.67
N LYS A 122 -8.94 -15.62 -15.01
CA LYS A 122 -9.00 -14.19 -14.72
C LYS A 122 -8.72 -13.33 -15.95
N LEU A 123 -9.56 -12.33 -16.16
CA LEU A 123 -9.38 -11.31 -17.20
C LEU A 123 -9.21 -9.93 -16.56
N PHE A 124 -8.14 -9.21 -16.95
CA PHE A 124 -7.88 -7.85 -16.51
C PHE A 124 -7.77 -6.90 -17.70
N PHE A 125 -8.75 -6.02 -17.85
CA PHE A 125 -8.73 -4.97 -18.85
C PHE A 125 -8.10 -3.71 -18.27
N ALA A 126 -7.12 -3.15 -18.97
CA ALA A 126 -6.62 -1.81 -18.69
C ALA A 126 -7.62 -0.74 -19.21
N PHE A 127 -7.17 0.48 -19.49
CA PHE A 127 -8.05 1.65 -19.52
C PHE A 127 -9.16 1.66 -20.59
N SER A 128 -8.89 1.28 -21.84
CA SER A 128 -9.73 1.70 -22.98
C SER A 128 -10.83 0.74 -23.44
N PHE A 129 -10.87 -0.50 -22.95
CA PHE A 129 -11.85 -1.50 -23.42
C PHE A 129 -13.29 -1.05 -23.15
N ASN A 130 -14.11 -1.00 -24.21
CA ASN A 130 -15.50 -0.59 -24.18
C ASN A 130 -16.33 -1.25 -25.30
N GLN A 131 -15.97 -2.47 -25.71
CA GLN A 131 -16.77 -3.26 -26.65
C GLN A 131 -17.92 -3.97 -25.94
N PRO A 132 -19.08 -4.17 -26.60
CA PRO A 132 -20.20 -4.89 -26.01
C PRO A 132 -19.86 -6.36 -25.78
N LEU A 133 -20.38 -6.94 -24.70
CA LEU A 133 -20.31 -8.37 -24.44
C LEU A 133 -21.52 -9.05 -25.08
N ILE A 134 -21.26 -10.02 -25.96
CA ILE A 134 -22.31 -10.76 -26.66
C ILE A 134 -22.79 -11.91 -25.74
N PRO A 135 -24.11 -12.17 -25.62
CA PRO A 135 -24.60 -13.35 -24.89
C PRO A 135 -23.90 -14.63 -25.35
N GLY A 136 -23.43 -15.42 -24.38
CA GLY A 136 -22.68 -16.64 -24.65
C GLY A 136 -21.21 -16.46 -25.08
N CYS A 137 -20.66 -15.24 -25.10
CA CYS A 137 -19.25 -15.06 -25.47
C CYS A 137 -18.26 -15.78 -24.53
N PHE A 138 -18.67 -16.10 -23.29
CA PHE A 138 -17.87 -16.83 -22.30
C PHE A 138 -18.25 -18.32 -22.14
N VAL A 139 -18.97 -18.90 -23.11
CA VAL A 139 -19.34 -20.33 -23.09
C VAL A 139 -18.10 -21.21 -22.92
N ASP A 140 -18.23 -22.24 -22.09
CA ASP A 140 -17.19 -23.21 -21.73
C ASP A 140 -15.92 -22.65 -21.06
N SER A 141 -15.91 -21.35 -20.72
CA SER A 141 -14.79 -20.74 -20.02
C SER A 141 -14.77 -21.06 -18.52
N LYS A 142 -13.56 -21.15 -17.96
CA LYS A 142 -13.33 -21.28 -16.51
C LYS A 142 -13.23 -19.92 -15.80
N ILE A 143 -13.66 -18.84 -16.45
CA ILE A 143 -13.46 -17.47 -15.95
C ILE A 143 -14.27 -17.24 -14.68
N ASP A 144 -13.57 -17.01 -13.57
CA ASP A 144 -14.13 -16.72 -12.26
C ASP A 144 -14.00 -15.24 -11.84
N SER A 145 -13.16 -14.47 -12.54
CA SER A 145 -12.89 -13.07 -12.23
C SER A 145 -12.69 -12.22 -13.47
N ILE A 146 -13.45 -11.13 -13.56
CA ILE A 146 -13.30 -10.11 -14.61
C ILE A 146 -13.11 -8.74 -13.97
N ASN A 147 -12.09 -8.01 -14.41
CA ASN A 147 -11.84 -6.63 -14.03
C ASN A 147 -11.83 -5.75 -15.27
N PHE A 148 -12.86 -4.93 -15.43
CA PHE A 148 -12.94 -3.93 -16.47
C PHE A 148 -12.22 -2.64 -16.05
N GLY A 149 -11.41 -2.09 -16.96
CA GLY A 149 -10.77 -0.81 -16.71
C GLY A 149 -11.68 0.39 -16.92
N ARG A 150 -11.09 1.59 -16.89
CA ARG A 150 -11.81 2.86 -16.69
C ARG A 150 -12.93 3.14 -17.71
N SER A 151 -12.80 2.72 -18.97
CA SER A 151 -13.70 3.16 -20.05
C SER A 151 -14.93 2.27 -20.28
N PHE A 152 -14.97 1.03 -19.77
CA PHE A 152 -16.09 0.12 -20.02
C PHE A 152 -17.42 0.70 -19.50
N ASN A 153 -18.39 0.82 -20.41
CA ASN A 153 -19.71 1.38 -20.16
C ASN A 153 -20.77 0.81 -21.13
N GLN A 154 -20.67 -0.48 -21.45
CA GLN A 154 -21.63 -1.18 -22.29
C GLN A 154 -22.71 -1.87 -21.44
N PRO A 155 -23.95 -2.03 -21.96
CA PRO A 155 -24.99 -2.76 -21.24
C PRO A 155 -24.57 -4.23 -21.04
N LEU A 156 -25.10 -4.84 -19.98
CA LEU A 156 -24.90 -6.25 -19.66
C LEU A 156 -26.19 -7.02 -19.93
N PRO A 157 -26.41 -7.54 -21.16
CA PRO A 157 -27.56 -8.38 -21.43
C PRO A 157 -27.46 -9.69 -20.63
N PRO A 158 -28.59 -10.39 -20.37
CA PRO A 158 -28.56 -11.72 -19.77
C PRO A 158 -27.60 -12.65 -20.53
N ASP A 159 -26.94 -13.54 -19.79
CA ASP A 159 -26.01 -14.55 -20.30
C ASP A 159 -24.74 -14.02 -21.00
N CYS A 160 -24.44 -12.72 -20.90
CA CYS A 160 -23.18 -12.14 -21.43
C CYS A 160 -21.96 -12.31 -20.52
N LEU A 161 -22.15 -12.80 -19.29
CA LEU A 161 -21.11 -13.06 -18.30
C LEU A 161 -21.07 -14.57 -17.99
N PRO A 162 -19.90 -15.13 -17.64
CA PRO A 162 -19.80 -16.57 -17.36
C PRO A 162 -20.56 -16.96 -16.09
N ALA A 163 -21.22 -18.12 -16.11
CA ALA A 163 -21.96 -18.63 -14.95
C ALA A 163 -21.04 -18.98 -13.75
N SER A 164 -19.75 -19.20 -13.98
CA SER A 164 -18.70 -19.43 -12.97
C SER A 164 -18.17 -18.15 -12.31
N LEU A 165 -18.57 -16.96 -12.79
CA LEU A 165 -18.03 -15.68 -12.34
C LEU A 165 -18.31 -15.41 -10.85
N THR A 166 -17.26 -15.36 -10.03
CA THR A 166 -17.35 -15.07 -8.59
C THR A 166 -16.98 -13.63 -8.24
N SER A 167 -16.19 -12.96 -9.08
CA SER A 167 -15.72 -11.59 -8.88
C SER A 167 -15.87 -10.75 -10.15
N LEU A 168 -16.56 -9.61 -10.03
CA LEU A 168 -16.74 -8.66 -11.12
C LEU A 168 -16.41 -7.24 -10.65
N VAL A 169 -15.48 -6.60 -11.36
CA VAL A 169 -15.22 -5.16 -11.23
C VAL A 169 -15.62 -4.51 -12.55
N LEU A 170 -16.66 -3.68 -12.51
CA LEU A 170 -17.12 -2.90 -13.65
C LEU A 170 -16.23 -1.66 -13.85
N GLY A 171 -16.23 -1.16 -15.08
CA GLY A 171 -15.36 -0.06 -15.46
C GLY A 171 -15.66 1.22 -14.68
N GLY A 172 -14.62 2.04 -14.46
CA GLY A 172 -14.78 3.30 -13.72
C GLY A 172 -15.83 4.26 -14.30
N SER A 173 -16.13 4.14 -15.60
CA SER A 173 -17.15 4.92 -16.31
C SER A 173 -18.50 4.19 -16.49
N PHE A 174 -18.65 2.96 -15.99
CA PHE A 174 -19.87 2.19 -16.12
C PHE A 174 -21.04 2.89 -15.44
N ASN A 175 -22.12 3.12 -16.18
CA ASN A 175 -23.35 3.75 -15.70
C ASN A 175 -24.59 3.25 -16.46
N GLN A 176 -24.59 1.98 -16.86
CA GLN A 176 -25.72 1.34 -17.53
C GLN A 176 -26.68 0.71 -16.51
N PRO A 177 -28.00 0.69 -16.75
CA PRO A 177 -28.94 0.07 -15.84
C PRO A 177 -28.68 -1.45 -15.74
N LEU A 178 -28.78 -2.00 -14.54
CA LEU A 178 -28.66 -3.43 -14.31
C LEU A 178 -30.06 -4.04 -14.24
N GLN A 179 -30.35 -4.95 -15.17
CA GLN A 179 -31.62 -5.67 -15.20
C GLN A 179 -31.54 -6.93 -14.30
N PRO A 180 -32.67 -7.43 -13.78
CA PRO A 180 -32.70 -8.76 -13.17
C PRO A 180 -32.06 -9.80 -14.10
N ASN A 181 -31.29 -10.75 -13.53
CA ASN A 181 -30.54 -11.79 -14.24
C ASN A 181 -29.39 -11.31 -15.16
N SER A 182 -29.06 -10.02 -15.20
CA SER A 182 -27.86 -9.53 -15.91
C SER A 182 -26.54 -9.93 -15.23
N LEU A 183 -26.60 -10.27 -13.95
CA LEU A 183 -25.46 -10.66 -13.12
C LEU A 183 -25.58 -12.15 -12.72
N PRO A 184 -24.51 -12.95 -12.83
CA PRO A 184 -24.57 -14.37 -12.50
C PRO A 184 -24.74 -14.63 -10.99
N ASN A 185 -25.52 -15.65 -10.65
CA ASN A 185 -25.86 -16.03 -9.27
C ASN A 185 -24.66 -16.49 -8.42
N SER A 186 -23.56 -16.84 -9.05
CA SER A 186 -22.29 -17.25 -8.43
C SER A 186 -21.47 -16.07 -7.87
N LEU A 187 -21.82 -14.83 -8.23
CA LEU A 187 -21.07 -13.65 -7.79
C LEU A 187 -21.06 -13.49 -6.27
N THR A 188 -19.85 -13.32 -5.75
CA THR A 188 -19.56 -13.03 -4.34
C THR A 188 -18.96 -11.65 -4.14
N HIS A 189 -18.33 -11.08 -5.17
CA HIS A 189 -17.72 -9.76 -5.16
C HIS A 189 -18.18 -8.95 -6.37
N LEU A 190 -18.72 -7.76 -6.12
CA LEU A 190 -19.19 -6.83 -7.16
C LEU A 190 -18.73 -5.40 -6.84
N ASP A 191 -18.01 -4.79 -7.79
CA ASP A 191 -17.74 -3.36 -7.82
C ASP A 191 -18.44 -2.76 -9.04
N LEU A 192 -19.36 -1.82 -8.80
CA LEU A 192 -20.18 -1.21 -9.86
C LEU A 192 -19.45 -0.13 -10.65
N GLY A 193 -18.25 0.27 -10.23
CA GLY A 193 -17.48 1.32 -10.89
C GLY A 193 -17.84 2.72 -10.39
N ALA A 194 -16.88 3.64 -10.46
CA ALA A 194 -16.95 4.94 -9.77
C ALA A 194 -18.14 5.82 -10.21
N LYS A 195 -18.52 5.80 -11.49
CA LYS A 195 -19.59 6.64 -12.05
C LYS A 195 -21.00 6.03 -11.98
N TYR A 196 -21.16 4.81 -11.47
CA TYR A 196 -22.48 4.16 -11.43
C TYR A 196 -23.46 4.94 -10.55
N SER A 197 -24.59 5.33 -11.14
CA SER A 197 -25.62 6.16 -10.52
C SER A 197 -27.06 5.71 -10.86
N GLN A 198 -27.23 4.52 -11.43
CA GLN A 198 -28.54 3.97 -11.83
C GLN A 198 -29.28 3.37 -10.62
N PRO A 199 -30.62 3.38 -10.59
CA PRO A 199 -31.38 2.76 -9.50
C PRO A 199 -31.12 1.26 -9.42
N LEU A 200 -31.08 0.72 -8.19
CA LEU A 200 -31.01 -0.72 -7.94
C LEU A 200 -32.38 -1.19 -7.44
N GLN A 201 -32.90 -2.26 -8.03
CA GLN A 201 -34.19 -2.85 -7.66
C GLN A 201 -33.97 -4.17 -6.93
N VAL A 202 -35.02 -4.65 -6.27
CA VAL A 202 -35.03 -5.98 -5.67
C VAL A 202 -34.75 -7.02 -6.77
N ASN A 203 -33.91 -8.01 -6.48
CA ASN A 203 -33.44 -9.05 -7.41
C ASN A 203 -32.48 -8.58 -8.52
N THR A 204 -32.06 -7.30 -8.57
CA THR A 204 -30.97 -6.86 -9.45
C THR A 204 -29.61 -7.42 -9.00
N LEU A 205 -29.40 -7.52 -7.67
CA LEU A 205 -28.15 -8.01 -7.09
C LEU A 205 -28.21 -9.53 -6.84
N PRO A 206 -27.11 -10.28 -7.12
CA PRO A 206 -27.10 -11.73 -7.02
C PRO A 206 -27.19 -12.22 -5.56
N PRO A 207 -27.86 -13.35 -5.29
CA PRO A 207 -28.22 -13.76 -3.93
C PRO A 207 -27.01 -14.24 -3.09
N ARG A 208 -25.87 -14.57 -3.70
CA ARG A 208 -24.65 -15.04 -3.01
C ARG A 208 -23.64 -13.94 -2.72
N LEU A 209 -23.98 -12.67 -2.99
CA LEU A 209 -23.07 -11.56 -2.90
C LEU A 209 -22.57 -11.32 -1.47
N LYS A 210 -21.25 -11.26 -1.28
CA LYS A 210 -20.58 -11.01 0.02
C LYS A 210 -20.01 -9.61 0.12
N HIS A 211 -19.48 -9.08 -0.97
CA HIS A 211 -18.83 -7.79 -1.04
C HIS A 211 -19.47 -6.96 -2.16
N LEU A 212 -20.07 -5.83 -1.78
CA LEU A 212 -20.71 -4.90 -2.72
C LEU A 212 -20.08 -3.51 -2.59
N PHE A 213 -19.48 -3.03 -3.67
CA PHE A 213 -18.99 -1.67 -3.77
C PHE A 213 -19.89 -0.90 -4.73
N LEU A 214 -20.65 0.04 -4.19
CA LEU A 214 -21.45 0.96 -4.97
C LEU A 214 -20.53 2.01 -5.63
N GLY A 215 -20.97 2.65 -6.70
CA GLY A 215 -20.22 3.73 -7.32
C GLY A 215 -20.02 4.93 -6.39
N GLY A 216 -18.93 5.67 -6.58
CA GLY A 216 -18.69 6.92 -5.86
C GLY A 216 -19.75 8.00 -6.15
N SER A 217 -20.36 7.94 -7.33
CA SER A 217 -21.48 8.78 -7.78
C SER A 217 -22.86 8.20 -7.43
N TYR A 218 -22.94 7.11 -6.67
CA TYR A 218 -24.22 6.53 -6.27
C TYR A 218 -24.80 7.30 -5.09
N HIS A 219 -25.92 7.99 -5.32
CA HIS A 219 -26.56 8.84 -4.32
C HIS A 219 -28.04 8.51 -4.08
N LEU A 220 -28.60 7.56 -4.84
CA LEU A 220 -30.01 7.18 -4.75
C LEU A 220 -30.28 6.39 -3.46
N PRO A 221 -31.41 6.61 -2.77
CA PRO A 221 -31.82 5.77 -1.65
C PRO A 221 -31.93 4.29 -2.08
N ILE A 222 -31.52 3.39 -1.20
CA ILE A 222 -31.66 1.94 -1.39
C ILE A 222 -32.75 1.44 -0.45
N GLU A 223 -33.78 0.84 -1.04
CA GLU A 223 -34.91 0.27 -0.32
C GLU A 223 -34.56 -1.06 0.38
N LYS A 224 -35.34 -1.40 1.40
CA LYS A 224 -35.21 -2.66 2.13
C LYS A 224 -35.36 -3.85 1.19
N GLY A 225 -34.43 -4.80 1.28
CA GLY A 225 -34.44 -6.03 0.47
C GLY A 225 -33.70 -5.92 -0.87
N VAL A 226 -33.28 -4.73 -1.30
CA VAL A 226 -32.42 -4.57 -2.49
C VAL A 226 -31.03 -5.16 -2.25
N ILE A 227 -30.43 -4.87 -1.08
CA ILE A 227 -29.14 -5.45 -0.67
C ILE A 227 -29.39 -6.87 -0.16
N PRO A 228 -28.78 -7.91 -0.76
CA PRO A 228 -28.97 -9.28 -0.31
C PRO A 228 -28.51 -9.48 1.14
N ALA A 229 -29.25 -10.30 1.90
CA ALA A 229 -28.91 -10.67 3.28
C ALA A 229 -27.65 -11.57 3.39
N THR A 230 -26.89 -11.74 2.31
CA THR A 230 -25.60 -12.42 2.28
C THR A 230 -24.43 -11.44 2.34
N VAL A 231 -24.67 -10.13 2.10
CA VAL A 231 -23.63 -9.10 2.05
C VAL A 231 -23.04 -8.88 3.44
N GLU A 232 -21.72 -8.91 3.52
CA GLU A 232 -20.94 -8.72 4.76
C GLU A 232 -20.12 -7.42 4.72
N SER A 233 -19.83 -6.90 3.52
CA SER A 233 -19.08 -5.67 3.33
C SER A 233 -19.73 -4.81 2.25
N LEU A 234 -20.08 -3.58 2.63
CA LEU A 234 -20.72 -2.60 1.77
C LEU A 234 -19.87 -1.33 1.70
N LYS A 235 -19.57 -0.86 0.49
CA LYS A 235 -18.85 0.41 0.29
C LYS A 235 -19.68 1.39 -0.51
N ASN A 236 -19.45 2.67 -0.23
CA ASN A 236 -20.10 3.82 -0.85
C ASN A 236 -21.62 3.85 -0.64
N LEU A 237 -22.10 3.44 0.53
CA LEU A 237 -23.52 3.52 0.86
C LEU A 237 -23.98 4.99 0.97
N PRO A 238 -25.08 5.40 0.30
CA PRO A 238 -25.77 6.64 0.60
C PRO A 238 -26.33 6.61 2.02
N ILE A 239 -25.95 7.59 2.83
CA ILE A 239 -26.26 7.61 4.27
C ILE A 239 -27.75 7.44 4.60
N GLN A 240 -28.65 7.96 3.77
CA GLN A 240 -30.10 7.81 3.97
C GLN A 240 -30.62 6.37 3.81
N SER A 241 -29.80 5.45 3.32
CA SER A 241 -30.17 4.03 3.14
C SER A 241 -29.73 3.14 4.29
N LEU A 242 -29.10 3.72 5.32
CA LEU A 242 -28.47 2.98 6.40
C LEU A 242 -29.46 2.09 7.16
N GLU A 243 -30.69 2.56 7.38
CA GLU A 243 -31.77 1.80 8.03
C GLU A 243 -32.22 0.54 7.26
N ASN A 244 -31.94 0.50 5.95
CA ASN A 244 -32.31 -0.61 5.06
C ASN A 244 -31.19 -1.64 4.89
N VAL A 245 -30.05 -1.45 5.57
CA VAL A 245 -28.90 -2.34 5.48
C VAL A 245 -29.17 -3.65 6.24
N PRO A 246 -28.94 -4.83 5.62
CA PRO A 246 -29.10 -6.11 6.29
C PRO A 246 -28.21 -6.26 7.53
N THR A 247 -28.70 -7.00 8.53
CA THR A 247 -27.95 -7.30 9.76
C THR A 247 -26.73 -8.19 9.55
N THR A 248 -26.49 -8.73 8.35
CA THR A 248 -25.27 -9.47 8.03
C THR A 248 -24.07 -8.57 7.72
N VAL A 249 -24.30 -7.27 7.49
CA VAL A 249 -23.25 -6.32 7.13
C VAL A 249 -22.38 -6.00 8.35
N LYS A 250 -21.12 -6.41 8.28
CA LYS A 250 -20.10 -6.18 9.32
C LYS A 250 -19.23 -4.97 9.03
N LYS A 251 -19.10 -4.58 7.76
CA LYS A 251 -18.21 -3.51 7.30
C LYS A 251 -18.99 -2.56 6.40
N ILE A 252 -18.99 -1.28 6.74
CA ILE A 252 -19.69 -0.25 5.95
C ILE A 252 -18.78 0.95 5.71
N SER A 253 -18.85 1.51 4.51
CA SER A 253 -18.34 2.84 4.22
C SER A 253 -19.38 3.65 3.46
N PHE A 254 -19.40 4.96 3.68
CA PHE A 254 -20.38 5.86 3.08
C PHE A 254 -19.83 6.55 1.83
N SER A 255 -20.72 6.86 0.88
CA SER A 255 -20.40 7.73 -0.27
C SER A 255 -20.31 9.19 0.19
N ILE A 256 -19.78 10.06 -0.67
CA ILE A 256 -19.87 11.50 -0.44
C ILE A 256 -21.35 11.87 -0.48
N SER A 257 -21.85 12.48 0.59
CA SER A 257 -23.21 12.97 0.67
C SER A 257 -23.22 14.33 1.36
N HIS A 258 -24.02 15.26 0.84
CA HIS A 258 -24.33 16.54 1.47
C HIS A 258 -25.58 16.44 2.35
N SER A 259 -25.88 15.24 2.84
CA SER A 259 -27.06 15.01 3.67
C SER A 259 -26.91 15.66 5.04
N ASN A 260 -27.96 16.33 5.48
CA ASN A 260 -28.12 16.81 6.85
C ASN A 260 -28.62 15.70 7.80
N HIS A 261 -28.61 14.43 7.37
CA HIS A 261 -29.03 13.29 8.18
C HIS A 261 -28.19 13.22 9.46
N ARG A 262 -28.89 13.16 10.59
CA ARG A 262 -28.27 13.03 11.92
C ARG A 262 -28.37 11.56 12.31
N LEU A 263 -27.22 10.91 12.36
CA LEU A 263 -27.12 9.48 12.64
C LEU A 263 -27.45 9.21 14.11
N LYS A 264 -28.32 8.23 14.34
CA LYS A 264 -28.66 7.70 15.66
C LYS A 264 -28.37 6.21 15.72
N LEU A 265 -28.30 5.66 16.93
CA LEU A 265 -27.94 4.26 17.14
C LEU A 265 -28.86 3.28 16.39
N SER A 266 -30.16 3.58 16.33
CA SER A 266 -31.15 2.74 15.65
C SER A 266 -30.96 2.63 14.14
N ASP A 267 -30.17 3.53 13.54
CA ASP A 267 -29.93 3.50 12.10
C ASP A 267 -29.00 2.32 11.72
N PHE A 268 -28.13 1.88 12.62
CA PHE A 268 -27.08 0.91 12.30
C PHE A 268 -27.52 -0.55 12.49
N PRO A 269 -27.05 -1.47 11.65
CA PRO A 269 -27.19 -2.90 11.91
C PRO A 269 -26.38 -3.31 13.16
N THR A 270 -26.94 -4.20 13.96
CA THR A 270 -26.40 -4.60 15.27
C THR A 270 -25.08 -5.39 15.20
N THR A 271 -24.67 -5.85 14.02
CA THR A 271 -23.44 -6.66 13.82
C THR A 271 -22.27 -5.84 13.28
N ILE A 272 -22.42 -4.52 13.13
CA ILE A 272 -21.41 -3.69 12.50
C ILE A 272 -20.14 -3.63 13.35
N THR A 273 -18.99 -3.92 12.75
CA THR A 273 -17.68 -3.92 13.43
C THR A 273 -16.72 -2.90 12.82
N LYS A 274 -16.95 -2.50 11.58
CA LYS A 274 -16.16 -1.49 10.89
C LYS A 274 -17.05 -0.44 10.23
N VAL A 275 -16.80 0.82 10.58
CA VAL A 275 -17.52 1.97 10.02
C VAL A 275 -16.51 2.98 9.47
N ASP A 276 -16.71 3.39 8.23
CA ASP A 276 -15.86 4.35 7.54
C ASP A 276 -16.67 5.52 6.97
N PHE A 277 -16.71 6.61 7.73
CA PHE A 277 -17.24 7.89 7.30
C PHE A 277 -16.14 8.65 6.57
N ARG A 278 -16.04 8.46 5.25
CA ARG A 278 -14.99 9.10 4.44
C ARG A 278 -15.08 10.64 4.45
N HIS A 279 -16.29 11.20 4.57
CA HIS A 279 -16.59 12.63 4.48
C HIS A 279 -17.48 13.10 5.64
N CYS A 280 -18.01 14.33 5.56
CA CYS A 280 -18.81 14.96 6.61
C CYS A 280 -20.06 14.14 6.94
N PHE A 281 -20.35 14.02 8.23
CA PHE A 281 -21.54 13.39 8.80
C PHE A 281 -21.86 14.09 10.11
N THR A 282 -23.08 13.89 10.62
CA THR A 282 -23.49 14.43 11.91
C THR A 282 -24.03 13.30 12.78
N LEU A 283 -23.46 13.11 13.96
CA LEU A 283 -24.06 12.28 15.00
C LEU A 283 -25.16 13.06 15.70
N GLN A 284 -26.31 12.42 15.93
CA GLN A 284 -27.43 13.05 16.62
C GLN A 284 -27.11 13.27 18.11
N GLU A 285 -26.47 12.29 18.74
CA GLU A 285 -26.19 12.26 20.17
C GLU A 285 -24.93 11.43 20.48
N CYS A 286 -24.43 11.53 21.73
CA CYS A 286 -23.37 10.63 22.21
C CYS A 286 -23.92 9.20 22.29
N GLY A 287 -23.09 8.19 21.96
CA GLY A 287 -23.57 6.82 21.85
C GLY A 287 -24.34 6.49 20.56
N ALA A 288 -24.39 7.40 19.57
CA ALA A 288 -25.01 7.14 18.27
C ALA A 288 -24.32 6.04 17.45
N LEU A 289 -23.08 5.67 17.77
CA LEU A 289 -22.33 4.60 17.12
C LEU A 289 -22.44 3.29 17.94
N PRO A 290 -22.67 2.12 17.30
CA PRO A 290 -22.80 0.86 18.03
C PRO A 290 -21.54 0.46 18.82
N ALA A 291 -21.75 -0.11 20.01
CA ALA A 291 -20.67 -0.65 20.87
C ALA A 291 -19.90 -1.83 20.23
N THR A 292 -20.44 -2.43 19.17
CA THR A 292 -19.80 -3.49 18.38
C THR A 292 -18.69 -2.97 17.46
N VAL A 293 -18.60 -1.66 17.23
CA VAL A 293 -17.57 -1.07 16.36
C VAL A 293 -16.18 -1.26 16.97
N ARG A 294 -15.26 -1.83 16.19
CA ARG A 294 -13.84 -2.03 16.51
C ARG A 294 -12.92 -1.17 15.65
N LYS A 295 -13.33 -0.89 14.41
CA LYS A 295 -12.58 -0.05 13.47
C LYS A 295 -13.43 1.12 13.01
N LEU A 296 -13.02 2.34 13.35
CA LEU A 296 -13.75 3.55 13.06
C LEU A 296 -12.89 4.52 12.25
N LYS A 297 -13.41 5.03 11.15
CA LYS A 297 -12.82 6.15 10.41
C LYS A 297 -13.78 7.30 10.33
N LEU A 298 -13.33 8.47 10.77
CA LEU A 298 -14.05 9.74 10.78
C LEU A 298 -13.27 10.75 9.94
N GLY A 299 -13.57 10.84 8.63
CA GLY A 299 -12.77 11.54 7.63
C GLY A 299 -12.98 13.06 7.51
N SER A 300 -14.00 13.62 8.17
CA SER A 300 -14.20 15.07 8.36
C SER A 300 -15.15 15.32 9.54
N PHE A 301 -14.68 15.04 10.75
CA PHE A 301 -15.50 15.18 11.96
C PHE A 301 -15.39 16.60 12.53
N SER A 302 -16.52 17.30 12.62
CA SER A 302 -16.59 18.71 13.03
C SER A 302 -17.47 18.95 14.25
N GLN A 303 -17.92 17.91 14.94
CA GLN A 303 -18.65 18.04 16.20
C GLN A 303 -17.68 17.98 17.38
N PRO A 304 -17.99 18.59 18.53
CA PRO A 304 -17.15 18.47 19.71
C PRO A 304 -17.07 17.00 20.15
N LEU A 305 -15.86 16.50 20.36
CA LEU A 305 -15.66 15.18 20.96
C LEU A 305 -15.94 15.24 22.45
N LYS A 306 -16.91 14.45 22.89
CA LYS A 306 -17.22 14.22 24.31
C LYS A 306 -16.90 12.77 24.67
N ILE A 307 -16.87 12.47 25.97
CA ILE A 307 -16.93 11.10 26.48
C ILE A 307 -18.10 10.37 25.78
N ASP A 308 -17.90 9.12 25.40
CA ASP A 308 -18.85 8.25 24.67
C ASP A 308 -19.19 8.66 23.22
N THR A 309 -18.54 9.68 22.66
CA THR A 309 -18.66 9.96 21.21
C THR A 309 -18.03 8.84 20.38
N ILE A 310 -16.89 8.30 20.85
CA ILE A 310 -16.22 7.14 20.26
C ILE A 310 -16.57 5.91 21.12
N PRO A 311 -17.08 4.81 20.54
CA PRO A 311 -17.42 3.63 21.33
C PRO A 311 -16.21 3.05 22.09
N PRO A 312 -16.41 2.53 23.32
CA PRO A 312 -15.32 2.10 24.20
C PRO A 312 -14.58 0.84 23.75
N ALA A 313 -15.04 0.17 22.70
CA ALA A 313 -14.41 -1.02 22.13
C ALA A 313 -13.60 -0.73 20.85
N VAL A 314 -13.48 0.54 20.43
CA VAL A 314 -12.72 0.90 19.22
C VAL A 314 -11.23 0.66 19.44
N GLU A 315 -10.63 -0.17 18.58
CA GLU A 315 -9.21 -0.53 18.60
C GLU A 315 -8.41 0.22 17.52
N TYR A 316 -9.05 0.51 16.39
CA TYR A 316 -8.50 1.32 15.30
C TYR A 316 -9.35 2.57 15.13
N LEU A 317 -8.75 3.75 15.33
CA LEU A 317 -9.39 5.03 15.09
C LEU A 317 -8.60 5.85 14.08
N GLU A 318 -9.28 6.26 13.02
CA GLU A 318 -8.81 7.32 12.14
C GLU A 318 -9.72 8.53 12.33
N LEU A 319 -9.15 9.65 12.79
CA LEU A 319 -9.90 10.85 13.16
C LEU A 319 -9.32 12.05 12.42
N ALA A 320 -10.08 12.53 11.44
CA ALA A 320 -9.84 13.81 10.79
C ALA A 320 -10.69 14.89 11.46
N TYR A 321 -10.16 15.43 12.56
CA TYR A 321 -10.85 16.41 13.38
C TYR A 321 -10.72 17.81 12.78
N LYS A 322 -11.86 18.46 12.56
CA LYS A 322 -12.01 19.81 11.99
C LYS A 322 -12.70 20.77 12.95
N HIS A 323 -12.95 20.36 14.19
CA HIS A 323 -13.50 21.25 15.21
C HIS A 323 -12.45 22.30 15.61
N SER A 324 -12.90 23.49 15.98
CA SER A 324 -12.02 24.61 16.34
C SER A 324 -11.30 24.41 17.66
N GLU A 325 -11.90 23.65 18.59
CA GLU A 325 -11.34 23.39 19.92
C GLU A 325 -10.30 22.27 19.90
N PRO A 326 -9.29 22.31 20.79
CA PRO A 326 -8.29 21.25 20.91
C PRO A 326 -8.90 19.93 21.38
N LEU A 327 -8.22 18.82 21.08
CA LEU A 327 -8.57 17.51 21.64
C LEU A 327 -8.22 17.48 23.14
N GLU A 328 -9.24 17.45 24.00
CA GLU A 328 -9.05 17.39 25.45
C GLU A 328 -8.45 16.05 25.93
N PRO A 329 -7.68 16.06 27.03
CA PRO A 329 -7.19 14.83 27.67
C PRO A 329 -8.32 13.87 28.05
N ASN A 330 -8.06 12.56 27.96
CA ASN A 330 -8.96 11.48 28.39
C ASN A 330 -10.30 11.35 27.64
N ILE A 331 -10.55 12.09 26.56
CA ILE A 331 -11.77 11.96 25.74
C ILE A 331 -11.75 10.68 24.89
N LEU A 332 -10.58 10.29 24.38
CA LEU A 332 -10.44 9.10 23.54
C LEU A 332 -10.39 7.81 24.38
N PRO A 333 -11.11 6.74 24.00
CA PRO A 333 -11.08 5.46 24.73
C PRO A 333 -9.69 4.82 24.83
N THR A 334 -9.40 4.20 25.98
CA THR A 334 -8.16 3.45 26.24
C THR A 334 -8.11 2.07 25.57
N SER A 335 -9.13 1.69 24.80
CA SER A 335 -9.10 0.50 23.95
C SER A 335 -8.28 0.71 22.67
N ILE A 336 -8.03 1.96 22.28
CA ILE A 336 -7.41 2.29 20.99
C ILE A 336 -5.95 1.81 20.96
N LYS A 337 -5.61 1.01 19.95
CA LYS A 337 -4.27 0.49 19.66
C LYS A 337 -3.60 1.19 18.48
N THR A 338 -4.39 1.50 17.45
CA THR A 338 -3.93 2.25 16.29
C THR A 338 -4.71 3.55 16.18
N LEU A 339 -3.99 4.67 16.24
CA LEU A 339 -4.57 6.00 16.14
C LEU A 339 -3.97 6.74 14.94
N ASN A 340 -4.81 7.20 14.03
CA ASN A 340 -4.44 8.07 12.92
C ASN A 340 -5.15 9.41 13.06
N LEU A 341 -4.45 10.41 13.57
CA LEU A 341 -4.94 11.78 13.71
C LEU A 341 -4.63 12.57 12.44
N ARG A 342 -5.66 12.79 11.63
CA ARG A 342 -5.64 13.63 10.43
C ARG A 342 -6.17 15.02 10.77
N TYR A 343 -5.53 15.67 11.71
CA TYR A 343 -6.04 16.88 12.33
C TYR A 343 -5.64 18.13 11.51
N GLN A 344 -6.60 18.99 11.16
CA GLN A 344 -6.29 20.34 10.66
C GLN A 344 -6.07 21.25 11.88
N LEU A 345 -4.86 21.23 12.43
CA LEU A 345 -4.57 21.85 13.74
C LEU A 345 -4.48 23.36 13.58
N ASN A 346 -5.49 24.08 14.08
CA ASN A 346 -5.33 25.48 14.48
C ASN A 346 -4.69 25.61 15.89
N GLN A 347 -4.47 24.50 16.62
CA GLN A 347 -4.04 24.48 18.03
C GLN A 347 -3.11 23.28 18.33
N PRO A 348 -2.22 23.34 19.35
CA PRO A 348 -1.30 22.25 19.70
C PRO A 348 -1.98 21.07 20.43
N LEU A 349 -1.38 19.88 20.37
CA LEU A 349 -1.85 18.70 21.11
C LEU A 349 -1.47 18.79 22.60
N ALA A 350 -2.45 18.61 23.48
CA ALA A 350 -2.24 18.60 24.94
C ALA A 350 -1.67 17.26 25.43
N LYS A 351 -0.89 17.28 26.51
CA LYS A 351 -0.45 16.05 27.19
C LYS A 351 -1.67 15.26 27.67
N GLY A 352 -1.71 13.96 27.36
CA GLY A 352 -2.79 13.06 27.77
C GLY A 352 -3.99 12.99 26.81
N CYS A 353 -3.97 13.72 25.68
CA CYS A 353 -5.03 13.59 24.66
C CYS A 353 -4.92 12.30 23.83
N ILE A 354 -3.71 11.73 23.71
CA ILE A 354 -3.47 10.43 23.10
C ILE A 354 -3.49 9.37 24.22
N PRO A 355 -4.35 8.34 24.16
CA PRO A 355 -4.40 7.29 25.18
C PRO A 355 -3.09 6.52 25.30
N SER A 356 -2.73 6.14 26.53
CA SER A 356 -1.54 5.33 26.84
C SER A 356 -1.61 3.87 26.35
N SER A 357 -2.72 3.49 25.72
CA SER A 357 -2.90 2.19 25.06
C SER A 357 -2.40 2.15 23.62
N VAL A 358 -2.16 3.32 23.01
CA VAL A 358 -1.82 3.45 21.59
C VAL A 358 -0.42 2.91 21.32
N GLU A 359 -0.31 1.96 20.39
CA GLU A 359 0.95 1.31 19.99
C GLU A 359 1.42 1.78 18.61
N SER A 360 0.49 2.18 17.74
CA SER A 360 0.77 2.74 16.42
C SER A 360 0.09 4.09 16.29
N LEU A 361 0.87 5.15 16.13
CA LEU A 361 0.40 6.52 16.02
C LEU A 361 0.80 7.12 14.66
N LYS A 362 -0.18 7.66 13.95
CA LYS A 362 0.02 8.50 12.78
C LYS A 362 -0.48 9.91 13.09
N LEU A 363 0.41 10.88 12.98
CA LEU A 363 0.10 12.30 13.09
C LEU A 363 0.34 12.95 11.74
N ASN A 364 -0.70 13.53 11.15
CA ASN A 364 -0.56 14.44 10.04
C ASN A 364 -0.58 15.86 10.61
N CYS A 365 0.59 16.42 10.91
CA CYS A 365 0.72 17.72 11.54
C CYS A 365 0.89 18.80 10.49
N ILE A 366 0.52 20.03 10.82
CA ILE A 366 0.88 21.23 10.07
C ILE A 366 1.34 22.15 11.20
N TYR A 367 2.63 22.54 11.18
CA TYR A 367 3.38 23.41 12.12
C TYR A 367 4.35 22.74 13.15
N PRO A 368 5.57 23.31 13.34
CA PRO A 368 6.65 22.77 14.19
C PRO A 368 6.38 22.70 15.70
N ASP A 369 5.58 23.61 16.26
CA ASP A 369 5.50 23.81 17.72
C ASP A 369 4.57 22.83 18.47
N GLN A 370 4.04 21.82 17.77
CA GLN A 370 2.87 21.04 18.23
C GLN A 370 3.20 19.70 18.90
N ILE A 371 4.41 19.14 18.74
CA ILE A 371 4.81 17.87 19.36
C ILE A 371 5.82 18.12 20.49
N ARG A 372 5.32 18.63 21.62
CA ARG A 372 6.14 18.86 22.82
C ARG A 372 6.53 17.54 23.51
N PRO A 373 7.64 17.49 24.26
CA PRO A 373 8.01 16.31 25.03
C PRO A 373 6.88 15.84 25.96
N GLY A 374 6.61 14.54 25.93
CA GLY A 374 5.56 13.91 26.74
C GLY A 374 4.14 13.96 26.16
N VAL A 375 3.92 14.56 24.97
CA VAL A 375 2.62 14.49 24.26
C VAL A 375 2.38 13.09 23.69
N ILE A 376 3.39 12.49 23.06
CA ILE A 376 3.32 11.13 22.54
C ILE A 376 3.57 10.15 23.71
N PRO A 377 2.65 9.20 24.00
CA PRO A 377 2.82 8.25 25.09
C PRO A 377 3.97 7.25 24.86
N ASN A 378 4.59 6.78 25.95
CA ASN A 378 5.64 5.74 25.94
C ASN A 378 5.12 4.33 25.56
N SER A 379 3.86 4.18 25.19
CA SER A 379 3.31 2.94 24.62
C SER A 379 3.54 2.83 23.11
N VAL A 380 3.82 3.96 22.44
CA VAL A 380 3.92 4.02 20.98
C VAL A 380 5.20 3.36 20.50
N LYS A 381 5.05 2.35 19.64
CA LYS A 381 6.13 1.58 18.98
C LYS A 381 6.34 1.99 17.53
N HIS A 382 5.25 2.36 16.85
CA HIS A 382 5.26 2.80 15.46
C HIS A 382 4.77 4.24 15.39
N LEU A 383 5.63 5.15 14.97
CA LEU A 383 5.31 6.57 14.86
C LEU A 383 5.48 7.03 13.41
N HIS A 384 4.39 7.55 12.83
CA HIS A 384 4.42 8.21 11.54
C HIS A 384 4.08 9.68 11.71
N LEU A 385 4.98 10.55 11.27
CA LEU A 385 4.81 11.99 11.27
C LEU A 385 4.76 12.49 9.83
N LYS A 386 3.73 13.27 9.51
CA LYS A 386 3.59 13.90 8.20
C LYS A 386 3.56 15.42 8.34
N ASP A 387 4.17 16.12 7.38
CA ASP A 387 4.15 17.58 7.25
C ASP A 387 4.70 18.28 8.51
N THR A 388 5.86 17.82 9.01
CA THR A 388 6.50 18.34 10.23
C THR A 388 7.86 18.97 9.91
N ASP A 389 8.20 20.08 10.56
CA ASP A 389 9.47 20.81 10.28
C ASP A 389 10.31 21.12 11.53
N GLY A 390 9.81 20.80 12.74
CA GLY A 390 10.59 20.94 13.98
C GLY A 390 10.25 19.85 14.99
N LEU A 391 11.28 19.21 15.52
CA LEU A 391 11.19 18.25 16.62
C LEU A 391 12.23 18.63 17.66
N SER A 392 11.83 18.65 18.92
CA SER A 392 12.74 18.88 20.05
C SER A 392 13.21 17.55 20.65
N VAL A 393 14.34 17.59 21.37
CA VAL A 393 14.79 16.44 22.17
C VAL A 393 13.68 16.04 23.15
N GLY A 394 13.32 14.76 23.14
CA GLY A 394 12.22 14.21 23.95
C GLY A 394 10.83 14.28 23.31
N SER A 395 10.67 14.87 22.11
CA SER A 395 9.40 14.83 21.35
C SER A 395 9.02 13.41 20.93
N ILE A 396 10.02 12.58 20.59
CA ILE A 396 9.83 11.17 20.24
C ILE A 396 10.14 10.32 21.49
N PRO A 397 9.20 9.48 21.96
CA PRO A 397 9.43 8.68 23.15
C PRO A 397 10.39 7.50 22.87
N PRO A 398 11.14 7.04 23.89
CA PRO A 398 12.10 5.95 23.75
C PRO A 398 11.47 4.57 23.48
N SER A 399 10.14 4.46 23.46
CA SER A 399 9.45 3.23 23.07
C SER A 399 9.34 3.02 21.56
N VAL A 400 9.66 4.05 20.76
CA VAL A 400 9.50 4.00 19.30
C VAL A 400 10.60 3.15 18.68
N ASN A 401 10.19 2.13 17.91
CA ASN A 401 11.06 1.22 17.17
C ASN A 401 11.06 1.52 15.66
N ILE A 402 9.91 1.96 15.13
CA ILE A 402 9.76 2.36 13.73
C ILE A 402 9.30 3.80 13.68
N LEU A 403 10.13 4.66 13.08
CA LEU A 403 9.84 6.07 12.86
C LEU A 403 9.75 6.35 11.37
N SER A 404 8.68 7.03 10.94
CA SER A 404 8.44 7.34 9.54
C SER A 404 8.06 8.81 9.37
N PHE A 405 8.63 9.44 8.35
CA PHE A 405 8.36 10.81 7.96
C PHE A 405 7.77 10.88 6.55
N SER A 406 6.68 11.64 6.40
CA SER A 406 6.19 12.09 5.08
C SER A 406 6.33 13.61 5.00
N ARG A 407 6.97 14.14 3.95
CA ARG A 407 7.15 15.59 3.76
C ARG A 407 7.73 16.28 5.01
N PHE A 408 9.01 16.02 5.26
CA PHE A 408 9.76 16.52 6.40
C PHE A 408 10.97 17.31 5.89
N SER A 409 11.13 18.56 6.32
CA SER A 409 12.23 19.42 5.86
C SER A 409 13.18 19.90 6.98
N GLY A 410 12.76 19.76 8.24
CA GLY A 410 13.55 20.16 9.41
C GLY A 410 14.83 19.33 9.58
N LYS A 411 15.88 19.87 10.20
CA LYS A 411 17.10 19.12 10.47
C LYS A 411 16.90 18.16 11.65
N LEU A 412 17.28 16.89 11.50
CA LEU A 412 17.33 15.95 12.64
C LEU A 412 18.59 16.23 13.47
N GLU A 413 18.45 17.02 14.52
CA GLU A 413 19.53 17.29 15.47
C GLU A 413 19.88 16.08 16.33
N ASN A 414 21.07 16.10 16.92
CA ASN A 414 21.53 15.00 17.76
C ASN A 414 20.61 14.82 18.99
N GLY A 415 20.23 13.58 19.29
CA GLY A 415 19.33 13.24 20.40
C GLY A 415 17.83 13.47 20.13
N VAL A 416 17.43 13.99 18.96
CA VAL A 416 16.01 14.12 18.59
C VAL A 416 15.38 12.75 18.33
N ILE A 417 16.11 11.87 17.63
CA ILE A 417 15.69 10.48 17.39
C ILE A 417 16.30 9.60 18.48
N PRO A 418 15.49 8.90 19.29
CA PRO A 418 15.99 7.96 20.29
C PRO A 418 16.76 6.80 19.67
N ASP A 419 17.77 6.28 20.37
CA ASP A 419 18.59 5.13 19.92
C ASP A 419 17.78 3.83 19.78
N THR A 420 16.56 3.79 20.33
CA THR A 420 15.62 2.67 20.21
C THR A 420 15.02 2.54 18.82
N VAL A 421 15.12 3.57 17.97
CA VAL A 421 14.59 3.53 16.61
C VAL A 421 15.45 2.60 15.75
N GLN A 422 14.91 1.43 15.46
CA GLN A 422 15.55 0.39 14.64
C GLN A 422 15.36 0.65 13.14
N GLN A 423 14.21 1.21 12.77
CA GLN A 423 13.87 1.53 11.39
C GLN A 423 13.43 2.98 11.24
N LEU A 424 14.10 3.70 10.33
CA LEU A 424 13.77 5.06 9.95
C LEU A 424 13.31 5.12 8.50
N ILE A 425 12.13 5.69 8.24
CA ILE A 425 11.61 5.91 6.89
C ILE A 425 11.59 7.42 6.64
N ILE A 426 12.31 7.89 5.62
CA ILE A 426 12.46 9.32 5.28
C ILE A 426 12.06 9.60 3.83
N PRO A 427 11.53 10.79 3.52
CA PRO A 427 11.25 11.17 2.16
C PRO A 427 12.54 11.42 1.37
N ILE A 428 12.50 11.15 0.07
CA ILE A 428 13.63 11.37 -0.85
C ILE A 428 14.13 12.82 -0.84
N ASP A 429 13.22 13.79 -0.70
CA ASP A 429 13.56 15.21 -0.65
C ASP A 429 14.45 15.55 0.56
N TYR A 430 14.13 14.98 1.73
CA TYR A 430 14.95 15.13 2.93
C TYR A 430 16.36 14.58 2.71
N PHE A 431 16.43 13.38 2.12
CA PHE A 431 17.70 12.75 1.80
C PHE A 431 18.55 13.59 0.83
N ASN A 432 17.90 14.21 -0.16
CA ASN A 432 18.59 15.05 -1.13
C ASN A 432 19.25 16.29 -0.51
N ILE A 433 18.64 16.87 0.54
CA ILE A 433 19.14 18.05 1.24
C ILE A 433 20.27 17.67 2.22
N TYR A 434 20.00 16.76 3.14
CA TYR A 434 20.90 16.52 4.29
C TYR A 434 21.93 15.41 4.07
N LYS A 435 21.73 14.57 3.04
CA LYS A 435 22.57 13.42 2.70
C LYS A 435 22.67 12.39 3.84
N ILE A 436 23.39 11.30 3.57
CA ILE A 436 23.48 10.14 4.48
C ILE A 436 24.20 10.46 5.80
N ASN A 437 25.14 11.41 5.79
CA ASN A 437 25.95 11.77 6.96
C ASN A 437 25.17 12.49 8.06
N ALA A 438 24.01 13.06 7.72
CA ALA A 438 23.12 13.71 8.68
C ALA A 438 22.17 12.74 9.38
N LEU A 439 22.18 11.45 9.04
CA LEU A 439 21.30 10.45 9.63
C LEU A 439 21.89 9.91 10.94
N PRO A 440 21.06 9.69 11.99
CA PRO A 440 21.56 9.23 13.28
C PRO A 440 22.33 7.91 13.17
N LYS A 441 23.49 7.84 13.84
CA LYS A 441 24.43 6.71 13.72
C LYS A 441 23.89 5.40 14.31
N ALA A 442 23.01 5.48 15.30
CA ALA A 442 22.38 4.32 15.93
C ALA A 442 21.44 3.54 15.00
N ILE A 443 20.89 4.19 13.96
CA ILE A 443 19.86 3.61 13.10
C ILE A 443 20.49 2.72 12.05
N ARG A 444 20.10 1.44 12.06
CA ARG A 444 20.60 0.42 11.14
C ARG A 444 19.78 0.29 9.88
N ASN A 445 18.46 0.39 9.96
CA ASN A 445 17.59 0.22 8.79
C ASN A 445 16.98 1.56 8.40
N ILE A 446 17.29 2.02 7.18
CA ILE A 446 16.83 3.31 6.67
C ILE A 446 16.13 3.05 5.33
N ARG A 447 14.89 3.49 5.21
CA ARG A 447 14.12 3.40 3.96
C ARG A 447 13.88 4.81 3.42
N ILE A 448 14.28 5.04 2.19
CA ILE A 448 13.98 6.28 1.47
C ILE A 448 12.74 6.04 0.61
N GLN A 449 11.71 6.85 0.80
CA GLN A 449 10.46 6.80 0.06
C GLN A 449 10.27 8.04 -0.81
N ASP A 450 9.74 7.87 -2.02
CA ASP A 450 9.27 8.98 -2.84
C ASP A 450 7.83 9.36 -2.44
N ALA A 451 7.60 10.63 -2.10
CA ALA A 451 6.29 11.11 -1.66
C ALA A 451 5.30 11.31 -2.82
N GLN A 452 5.76 11.28 -4.07
CA GLN A 452 4.93 11.46 -5.27
C GLN A 452 4.56 10.12 -5.91
N ILE A 453 5.35 9.06 -5.69
CA ILE A 453 5.17 7.75 -6.30
C ILE A 453 5.39 6.66 -5.23
N GLU A 454 4.31 6.00 -4.77
CA GLU A 454 4.33 4.99 -3.68
C GLU A 454 5.14 3.70 -3.98
N ILE A 455 5.83 3.62 -5.12
CA ILE A 455 6.39 2.38 -5.68
C ILE A 455 7.94 2.34 -5.59
N PHE A 456 8.60 3.45 -5.26
CA PHE A 456 10.06 3.51 -5.19
C PHE A 456 10.56 3.57 -3.75
N TYR A 457 11.17 2.47 -3.32
CA TYR A 457 11.91 2.41 -2.07
C TYR A 457 13.40 2.19 -2.36
N HIS A 458 14.25 2.94 -1.67
CA HIS A 458 15.65 2.56 -1.49
C HIS A 458 15.82 2.11 -0.06
N ASP A 459 16.19 0.84 0.12
CA ASP A 459 16.48 0.27 1.44
C ASP A 459 17.99 0.37 1.68
N LEU A 460 18.36 1.05 2.75
CA LEU A 460 19.72 1.21 3.21
C LEU A 460 19.86 0.47 4.54
N ARG A 461 20.92 -0.32 4.67
CA ARG A 461 21.30 -0.95 5.92
C ARG A 461 22.69 -0.49 6.33
N ARG A 462 22.79 0.25 7.43
CA ARG A 462 24.06 0.65 8.03
C ARG A 462 24.77 -0.58 8.60
N LEU A 463 26.01 -0.78 8.17
CA LEU A 463 26.98 -1.72 8.71
C LEU A 463 27.95 -0.96 9.64
N GLU A 464 29.05 -1.58 10.05
CA GLU A 464 30.03 -0.94 10.96
C GLU A 464 30.85 0.16 10.27
N ASN A 465 31.27 1.24 10.96
CA ASN A 465 32.18 2.29 10.45
C ASN A 465 31.63 3.14 9.28
N ASP A 466 30.41 3.67 9.42
CA ASP A 466 29.75 4.53 8.41
C ASP A 466 29.57 3.88 7.02
N ARG A 467 29.54 2.55 7.05
CA ARG A 467 29.37 1.65 5.93
C ARG A 467 27.89 1.36 5.66
N TYR A 468 27.45 1.26 4.41
CA TYR A 468 26.04 0.95 4.08
C TYR A 468 25.89 -0.09 2.98
N LEU A 469 24.93 -1.00 3.15
CA LEU A 469 24.35 -1.81 2.09
C LEU A 469 23.17 -1.05 1.51
N ILE A 470 23.13 -0.82 0.19
CA ILE A 470 22.05 -0.08 -0.47
C ILE A 470 21.38 -0.97 -1.51
N LEU A 471 20.06 -1.09 -1.40
CA LEU A 471 19.18 -1.83 -2.31
C LEU A 471 18.19 -0.83 -2.92
N GLY A 472 18.23 -0.64 -4.24
CA GLY A 472 17.35 0.30 -4.92
C GLY A 472 17.42 0.23 -6.43
N ILE A 473 16.37 0.71 -7.10
CA ILE A 473 16.14 0.55 -8.54
C ILE A 473 16.65 1.75 -9.35
N ASN A 474 16.97 2.88 -8.70
CA ASN A 474 17.35 4.13 -9.37
C ASN A 474 18.85 4.42 -9.28
N HIS A 475 19.53 4.27 -10.42
CA HIS A 475 20.98 4.44 -10.56
C HIS A 475 21.46 5.90 -10.34
N SER A 476 20.61 6.91 -10.54
CA SER A 476 21.01 8.33 -10.39
C SER A 476 21.12 8.75 -8.92
N LEU A 477 20.17 8.31 -8.07
CA LEU A 477 20.19 8.58 -6.64
C LEU A 477 21.37 7.89 -5.98
N VAL A 478 21.61 6.61 -6.32
CA VAL A 478 22.78 5.84 -5.87
C VAL A 478 24.10 6.56 -6.18
N LYS A 479 24.24 7.16 -7.37
CA LYS A 479 25.43 7.96 -7.72
C LYS A 479 25.56 9.24 -6.87
N GLN A 480 24.46 9.93 -6.58
CA GLN A 480 24.48 11.11 -5.71
C GLN A 480 24.84 10.77 -4.27
N MET A 481 24.47 9.57 -3.79
CA MET A 481 24.84 9.06 -2.47
C MET A 481 26.35 8.79 -2.32
N LEU A 482 27.00 8.39 -3.41
CA LEU A 482 28.43 8.06 -3.46
C LEU A 482 29.36 9.28 -3.54
N ASN A 483 28.86 10.45 -3.94
CA ASN A 483 29.66 11.68 -4.16
C ASN A 483 29.78 12.60 -2.91
N VAL A 484 29.56 12.08 -1.70
CA VAL A 484 29.69 12.88 -0.46
C VAL A 484 31.18 12.96 -0.06
N ASN A 485 31.73 14.18 -0.05
CA ASN A 485 33.14 14.58 0.09
C ASN A 485 34.06 13.67 0.96
N PRO A 486 35.23 13.23 0.43
CA PRO A 486 36.26 12.58 1.23
C PRO A 486 36.98 13.63 2.09
N THR A 487 36.85 13.55 3.42
CA THR A 487 37.56 14.45 4.32
C THR A 487 39.09 14.26 4.23
N LYS A 488 39.80 15.40 4.18
CA LYS A 488 41.26 15.63 4.18
C LYS A 488 42.13 14.44 4.64
N ARG A 489 43.02 13.98 3.76
CA ARG A 489 44.18 13.13 4.10
C ARG A 489 45.13 13.88 5.06
N PRO A 490 45.81 13.20 6.00
CA PRO A 490 47.00 13.75 6.63
C PRO A 490 48.07 13.95 5.54
N SER A 491 48.73 15.10 5.54
CA SER A 491 49.79 15.44 4.60
C SER A 491 50.97 14.48 4.74
N THR A 492 51.28 13.76 3.67
CA THR A 492 52.55 13.07 3.47
C THR A 492 53.65 14.10 3.27
N ASN A 493 54.17 14.65 4.36
CA ASN A 493 55.38 15.49 4.36
C ASN A 493 56.41 14.99 5.39
N ASP A 494 56.29 13.74 5.83
CA ASP A 494 57.38 13.03 6.47
C ASP A 494 57.78 11.88 5.55
N ILE A 495 58.83 12.15 4.76
CA ILE A 495 59.93 11.29 4.33
C ILE A 495 60.35 11.76 2.93
N PHE A 496 61.39 12.60 2.95
CA PHE A 496 62.25 12.95 1.83
C PHE A 496 62.75 11.69 1.10
N GLU A 497 62.80 11.73 -0.24
CA GLU A 497 64.07 11.75 -0.99
C GLU A 497 63.84 11.59 -2.51
N ASN A 498 64.44 12.52 -3.27
CA ASN A 498 65.08 12.39 -4.60
C ASN A 498 64.21 11.97 -5.81
N GLU A 499 64.37 12.47 -7.04
CA GLU A 499 65.20 13.49 -7.68
C GLU A 499 64.65 13.65 -9.12
N PHE A 500 64.48 14.89 -9.57
CA PHE A 500 64.93 15.41 -10.86
C PHE A 500 64.55 14.76 -12.23
N ILE A 501 63.74 15.54 -12.98
CA ILE A 501 63.85 15.95 -14.42
C ILE A 501 63.76 14.90 -15.55
N LYS A 502 62.80 15.09 -16.50
CA LYS A 502 63.07 15.46 -17.92
C LYS A 502 61.82 15.58 -18.82
N GLU A 503 61.72 16.75 -19.46
CA GLU A 503 61.43 17.02 -20.90
C GLU A 503 60.07 16.56 -21.47
N ILE A 504 59.22 17.36 -22.13
CA ILE A 504 59.26 18.67 -22.80
C ILE A 504 57.91 19.38 -22.55
#